data_AF-A0A972SES1-F1
#
_entry.id   AF-A0A972SES1-F1
#
_cell.length_a   1.000
_cell.length_b   1.000
_cell.length_c   1.000
_cell.angle_alpha   90.00
_cell.angle_beta   90.00
_cell.angle_gamma   90.00
#
_symmetry.space_group_name_H-M   'P 1'
#
loop_
_entity.id
_entity.type
_entity.pdbx_description
1 polymer ?
#
loop_
_entity_poly.entity_id
_entity_poly.type
_entity_poly.pdbx_seq_one_letter_code
_entity_poly.pdbx_strand_id
1 'polypeptide(L)'
;MDGALLVFLMMGILLGLMVGMALGWFVGKREGEKKRREPLPRRPVAAPDDAQAAPAAPRLGLFLHHKGDDLEVLLDGVAYQKYATMPADSRRRLLDYLAKIRDWMQAGTAQAAPKEAATAAKPAARPAPREPIGTPETPPPPRRMRTKRPAPAPPNIARQIDEIVQELRAETQITQAVRIVSGISGGVNILVGLDRYEYIDDIPDDEVRALVKRAVKIWESRQ
;
A
#
# COMPACT_ATOMS: atom_id res chain seq x y z
N MET A 1 -19.88 -13.48 -57.04
CA MET A 1 -19.33 -13.22 -55.68
C MET A 1 -20.46 -12.65 -54.87
N ASP A 2 -20.97 -13.44 -53.92
CA ASP A 2 -22.14 -13.09 -53.13
C ASP A 2 -21.90 -11.82 -52.33
N GLY A 3 -22.87 -10.89 -52.34
CA GLY A 3 -22.77 -9.62 -51.62
C GLY A 3 -22.50 -9.79 -50.13
N ALA A 4 -22.89 -10.92 -49.55
CA ALA A 4 -22.58 -11.27 -48.16
C ALA A 4 -21.07 -11.39 -47.90
N LEU A 5 -20.31 -11.96 -48.82
CA LEU A 5 -18.87 -12.18 -48.65
C LEU A 5 -18.09 -10.84 -48.72
N LEU A 6 -18.60 -9.89 -49.51
CA LEU A 6 -18.06 -8.53 -49.57
C LEU A 6 -18.29 -7.76 -48.24
N VAL A 7 -19.46 -7.94 -47.62
CA VAL A 7 -19.79 -7.29 -46.35
C VAL A 7 -18.92 -7.81 -45.20
N PHE A 8 -18.70 -9.12 -45.12
CA PHE A 8 -17.82 -9.70 -44.09
C PHE A 8 -16.37 -9.24 -44.25
N LEU A 9 -15.88 -9.14 -45.49
CA LEU A 9 -14.53 -8.66 -45.77
C LEU A 9 -14.35 -7.18 -45.35
N MET A 10 -15.32 -6.33 -45.67
CA MET A 10 -15.31 -4.92 -45.26
C MET A 10 -15.38 -4.76 -43.74
N MET A 11 -16.20 -5.58 -43.06
CA MET A 11 -16.34 -5.51 -41.61
C MET A 11 -15.05 -5.95 -40.88
N GLY A 12 -14.34 -6.96 -41.40
CA GLY A 12 -13.04 -7.37 -40.87
C GLY A 12 -11.96 -6.30 -40.99
N ILE A 13 -11.93 -5.57 -42.11
CA ILE A 13 -10.98 -4.47 -42.33
C ILE A 13 -11.28 -3.30 -41.39
N LEU A 14 -12.57 -2.94 -41.24
CA LEU A 14 -13.01 -1.89 -40.30
C LEU A 14 -12.65 -2.23 -38.85
N LEU A 15 -12.84 -3.49 -38.44
CA LEU A 15 -12.51 -3.93 -37.10
C LEU A 15 -10.98 -3.91 -36.86
N GLY A 16 -10.19 -4.36 -37.84
CA GLY A 16 -8.74 -4.30 -37.78
C GLY A 16 -8.19 -2.87 -37.68
N LEU A 17 -8.76 -1.94 -38.44
CA LEU A 17 -8.40 -0.52 -38.38
C LEU A 17 -8.74 0.11 -37.03
N MET A 18 -9.90 -0.18 -36.46
CA MET A 18 -10.31 0.30 -35.14
C MET A 18 -9.36 -0.19 -34.04
N VAL A 19 -8.99 -1.47 -34.04
CA VAL A 19 -8.06 -2.05 -33.06
C VAL A 19 -6.65 -1.47 -33.22
N GLY A 20 -6.18 -1.31 -34.46
CA GLY A 20 -4.89 -0.69 -34.75
C GLY A 20 -4.80 0.77 -34.29
N MET A 21 -5.86 1.56 -34.49
CA MET A 21 -5.90 2.96 -34.03
C MET A 21 -5.92 3.08 -32.50
N ALA A 22 -6.68 2.22 -31.82
CA ALA A 22 -6.74 2.22 -30.36
C ALA A 22 -5.38 1.87 -29.72
N LEU A 23 -4.66 0.88 -30.27
CA LEU A 23 -3.33 0.50 -29.80
C LEU A 23 -2.27 1.57 -30.14
N GLY A 24 -2.35 2.19 -31.33
CA GLY A 24 -1.45 3.28 -31.72
C GLY A 24 -1.61 4.54 -30.87
N TRP A 25 -2.84 4.89 -30.49
CA TRP A 25 -3.11 6.05 -29.63
C TRP A 25 -2.60 5.85 -28.19
N PHE A 26 -2.60 4.61 -27.69
CA PHE A 26 -2.13 4.30 -26.33
C PHE A 26 -0.60 4.36 -26.20
N VAL A 27 0.14 4.01 -27.27
CA VAL A 27 1.61 4.12 -27.29
C VAL A 27 2.06 5.56 -27.59
N GLY A 28 1.32 6.32 -28.41
CA GLY A 28 1.69 7.68 -28.81
C GLY A 28 1.41 8.79 -27.78
N LYS A 29 0.64 8.53 -26.72
CA LYS A 29 0.23 9.59 -25.76
C LYS A 29 1.25 9.92 -24.66
N ARG A 30 2.42 9.26 -24.63
CA ARG A 30 3.49 9.56 -23.63
C ARG A 30 4.55 10.57 -24.09
N GLU A 31 4.53 11.02 -25.34
CA GLU A 31 5.52 12.00 -25.88
C GLU A 31 4.82 13.19 -26.56
N GLY A 32 4.21 14.06 -25.76
CA GLY A 32 3.44 15.18 -26.33
C GLY A 32 3.18 16.38 -25.43
N GLU A 33 3.96 16.61 -24.37
CA GLU A 33 3.82 17.80 -23.51
C GLU A 33 5.13 18.61 -23.36
N LYS A 34 5.88 18.75 -24.46
CA LYS A 34 7.01 19.69 -24.56
C LYS A 34 6.99 20.41 -25.89
N LYS A 35 6.04 21.33 -26.12
CA LYS A 35 6.21 22.52 -27.01
C LYS A 35 4.90 23.33 -27.14
N ARG A 36 4.66 24.22 -26.18
CA ARG A 36 4.14 25.59 -26.44
C ARG A 36 4.23 26.41 -25.14
N ARG A 37 5.44 26.90 -24.86
CA ARG A 37 5.62 28.05 -23.97
C ARG A 37 5.69 29.28 -24.86
N GLU A 38 4.59 30.01 -24.91
CA GLU A 38 4.56 31.41 -25.31
C GLU A 38 5.45 32.23 -24.35
N PRO A 39 6.32 33.13 -24.83
CA PRO A 39 7.10 34.00 -23.95
C PRO A 39 6.21 35.14 -23.45
N LEU A 40 5.58 34.95 -22.29
CA LEU A 40 4.98 36.06 -21.54
C LEU A 40 6.09 37.04 -21.06
N PRO A 41 5.82 38.35 -21.07
CA PRO A 41 6.79 39.38 -20.70
C PRO A 41 7.27 39.19 -19.26
N ARG A 42 8.59 39.19 -19.10
CA ARG A 42 9.29 39.05 -17.82
C ARG A 42 8.85 40.16 -16.87
N ARG A 43 8.00 39.81 -15.91
CA ARG A 43 7.90 40.55 -14.64
C ARG A 43 9.23 40.33 -13.90
N PRO A 44 9.97 41.37 -13.51
CA PRO A 44 11.13 41.20 -12.63
C PRO A 44 10.60 40.80 -11.25
N VAL A 45 10.54 39.51 -11.01
CA VAL A 45 10.30 38.97 -9.67
C VAL A 45 11.64 38.94 -8.98
N ALA A 46 11.72 39.71 -7.90
CA ALA A 46 12.82 39.74 -6.96
C ALA A 46 13.30 38.34 -6.61
N ALA A 47 14.62 38.18 -6.52
CA ALA A 47 15.26 36.99 -6.01
C ALA A 47 14.70 36.65 -4.62
N PRO A 48 14.21 35.43 -4.40
CA PRO A 48 14.19 34.86 -3.07
C PRO A 48 15.60 34.36 -2.77
N ASP A 49 16.24 35.08 -1.86
CA ASP A 49 17.21 34.59 -0.88
C ASP A 49 17.11 33.08 -0.66
N ASP A 50 18.26 32.42 -0.74
CA ASP A 50 18.67 31.31 0.12
C ASP A 50 17.55 30.35 0.54
N ALA A 51 16.96 29.66 -0.43
CA ALA A 51 16.40 28.34 -0.19
C ALA A 51 17.56 27.38 0.09
N GLN A 52 18.04 27.45 1.33
CA GLN A 52 19.01 26.59 1.95
C GLN A 52 18.70 25.14 1.55
N ALA A 53 19.51 24.60 0.65
CA ALA A 53 19.51 23.19 0.30
C ALA A 53 19.77 22.43 1.62
N ALA A 54 18.69 21.94 2.23
CA ALA A 54 18.80 21.05 3.37
C ALA A 54 19.76 19.93 2.94
N PRO A 55 20.86 19.68 3.68
CA PRO A 55 21.78 18.61 3.33
C PRO A 55 20.96 17.32 3.24
N ALA A 56 21.00 16.70 2.06
CA ALA A 56 20.27 15.49 1.75
C ALA A 56 20.66 14.42 2.76
N ALA A 57 19.85 14.25 3.81
CA ALA A 57 19.98 13.10 4.67
C ALA A 57 19.85 11.86 3.78
N PRO A 58 20.77 10.89 3.87
CA PRO A 58 20.71 9.71 3.03
C PRO A 58 19.41 8.96 3.36
N ARG A 59 18.52 8.88 2.37
CA ARG A 59 17.22 8.20 2.49
C ARG A 59 17.25 7.01 1.55
N LEU A 60 17.32 5.81 2.12
CA LEU A 60 17.05 4.58 1.37
C LEU A 60 15.52 4.43 1.25
N GLY A 61 15.02 4.40 0.01
CA GLY A 61 13.66 3.99 -0.32
C GLY A 61 13.69 2.66 -1.08
N LEU A 62 12.82 1.74 -0.69
CA LEU A 62 12.59 0.48 -1.42
C LEU A 62 11.13 0.46 -1.85
N PHE A 63 10.88 0.39 -3.16
CA PHE A 63 9.55 0.37 -3.74
C PHE A 63 9.37 -0.94 -4.52
N LEU A 64 8.43 -1.77 -4.09
CA LEU A 64 8.06 -2.98 -4.82
C LEU A 64 6.84 -2.69 -5.69
N HIS A 65 6.96 -2.90 -7.00
CA HIS A 65 5.84 -2.79 -7.93
C HIS A 65 5.12 -4.13 -8.04
N HIS A 66 3.86 -4.17 -7.59
CA HIS A 66 3.07 -5.41 -7.55
C HIS A 66 2.78 -6.02 -8.93
N LYS A 67 2.83 -5.22 -10.00
CA LYS A 67 2.46 -5.64 -11.36
C LYS A 67 3.58 -6.35 -12.15
N GLY A 68 4.80 -6.42 -11.61
CA GLY A 68 5.95 -6.96 -12.36
C GLY A 68 7.07 -7.58 -11.55
N ASP A 69 6.89 -7.70 -10.22
CA ASP A 69 7.97 -8.08 -9.29
C ASP A 69 9.22 -7.18 -9.40
N ASP A 70 9.04 -5.97 -9.94
CA ASP A 70 10.11 -5.00 -10.15
C ASP A 70 10.38 -4.25 -8.85
N LEU A 71 11.63 -4.30 -8.39
CA LEU A 71 12.12 -3.56 -7.24
C LEU A 71 12.81 -2.27 -7.71
N GLU A 72 12.29 -1.12 -7.30
CA GLU A 72 12.94 0.16 -7.46
C GLU A 72 13.62 0.59 -6.15
N VAL A 73 14.90 0.91 -6.24
CA VAL A 73 15.73 1.34 -5.11
C VAL A 73 16.08 2.81 -5.25
N LEU A 74 15.66 3.63 -4.30
CA LEU A 74 16.01 5.06 -4.21
C LEU A 74 17.15 5.23 -3.21
N LEU A 75 18.30 5.69 -3.67
CA LEU A 75 19.48 5.99 -2.85
C LEU A 75 19.95 7.41 -3.14
N ASP A 76 20.03 8.24 -2.09
CA ASP A 76 20.49 9.63 -2.17
C ASP A 76 19.74 10.47 -3.24
N GLY A 77 18.45 10.18 -3.43
CA GLY A 77 17.61 10.84 -4.43
C GLY A 77 17.73 10.31 -5.85
N VAL A 78 18.54 9.26 -6.08
CA VAL A 78 18.67 8.59 -7.37
C VAL A 78 17.94 7.25 -7.35
N ALA A 79 17.02 7.05 -8.29
CA ALA A 79 16.25 5.83 -8.45
C ALA A 79 16.96 4.83 -9.37
N TYR A 80 17.00 3.56 -8.94
CA TYR A 80 17.60 2.45 -9.67
C TYR A 80 16.60 1.31 -9.79
N GLN A 81 16.27 0.92 -11.02
CA GLN A 81 15.38 -0.22 -11.31
C GLN A 81 16.14 -1.54 -11.46
N LYS A 82 17.44 -1.48 -11.70
CA LYS A 82 18.29 -2.67 -11.89
C LYS A 82 19.54 -2.58 -11.04
N TYR A 83 19.91 -3.69 -10.41
CA TYR A 83 21.15 -3.77 -9.64
C TYR A 83 22.39 -3.56 -10.52
N ALA A 84 22.36 -4.06 -11.75
CA ALA A 84 23.47 -3.95 -12.71
C ALA A 84 23.77 -2.51 -13.15
N THR A 85 22.77 -1.61 -13.10
CA THR A 85 22.93 -0.20 -13.49
C THR A 85 23.41 0.68 -12.35
N MET A 86 23.59 0.11 -11.14
CA MET A 86 23.97 0.86 -9.95
C MET A 86 25.51 0.98 -9.83
N PRO A 87 26.06 2.18 -9.56
CA PRO A 87 27.49 2.37 -9.30
C PRO A 87 27.99 1.50 -8.14
N ALA A 88 29.29 1.14 -8.15
CA ALA A 88 29.90 0.30 -7.11
C ALA A 88 29.70 0.86 -5.68
N ASP A 89 29.87 2.17 -5.51
CA ASP A 89 29.71 2.82 -4.20
C ASP A 89 28.24 2.81 -3.71
N SER A 90 27.29 2.98 -4.62
CA SER A 90 25.86 2.91 -4.29
C SER A 90 25.44 1.47 -3.93
N ARG A 91 25.98 0.47 -4.62
CA ARG A 91 25.76 -0.95 -4.29
C ARG A 91 26.29 -1.31 -2.91
N ARG A 92 27.50 -0.85 -2.56
CA ARG A 92 28.09 -1.07 -1.23
C ARG A 92 27.22 -0.46 -0.14
N ARG A 93 26.79 0.79 -0.32
CA ARG A 93 25.90 1.49 0.62
C ARG A 93 24.54 0.79 0.76
N LEU A 94 23.95 0.33 -0.34
CA LEU A 94 22.72 -0.46 -0.29
C LEU A 94 22.87 -1.69 0.59
N LEU A 95 23.96 -2.45 0.44
CA LEU A 95 24.24 -3.63 1.26
C LEU A 95 24.40 -3.26 2.74
N ASP A 96 25.10 -2.17 3.04
CA ASP A 96 25.25 -1.68 4.43
C ASP A 96 23.90 -1.32 5.05
N TYR A 97 22.99 -0.69 4.30
CA TYR A 97 21.65 -0.40 4.78
C TYR A 97 20.80 -1.67 4.96
N LEU A 98 20.87 -2.62 4.03
CA LEU A 98 20.15 -3.89 4.14
C LEU A 98 20.61 -4.69 5.37
N ALA A 99 21.90 -4.68 5.68
CA ALA A 99 22.42 -5.28 6.92
C ALA A 99 21.80 -4.64 8.17
N LYS A 100 21.75 -3.30 8.22
CA LYS A 100 21.11 -2.57 9.34
C LYS A 100 19.61 -2.87 9.45
N ILE A 101 18.89 -2.95 8.33
CA ILE A 101 17.47 -3.30 8.32
C ILE A 101 17.26 -4.72 8.84
N ARG A 102 18.08 -5.68 8.40
CA ARG A 102 18.04 -7.06 8.90
C ARG A 102 18.25 -7.11 10.42
N ASP A 103 19.28 -6.44 10.91
CA ASP A 103 19.59 -6.43 12.34
C ASP A 103 18.47 -5.76 13.15
N TRP A 104 17.86 -4.68 12.61
CA TRP A 104 16.68 -4.04 13.19
C TRP A 104 15.45 -4.98 13.24
N MET A 105 15.19 -5.73 12.17
CA MET A 105 14.10 -6.72 12.14
C MET A 105 14.31 -7.83 13.17
N GLN A 106 15.55 -8.31 13.34
CA GLN A 106 15.88 -9.36 14.31
C GLN A 106 15.82 -8.86 15.75
N ALA A 107 16.23 -7.62 16.01
CA ALA A 107 16.13 -6.99 17.32
C ALA A 107 14.68 -6.95 17.85
N GLY A 108 13.69 -6.89 16.96
CA GLY A 108 12.26 -6.98 17.32
C GLY A 108 11.75 -8.41 17.58
N THR A 109 12.50 -9.44 17.18
CA THR A 109 12.11 -10.86 17.33
C THR A 109 12.75 -11.57 18.52
N ALA A 110 13.65 -10.90 19.26
CA ALA A 110 14.39 -11.48 20.38
C ALA A 110 13.58 -11.68 21.69
N GLN A 111 12.25 -11.80 21.61
CA GLN A 111 11.40 -12.14 22.75
C GLN A 111 10.59 -13.41 22.48
N ALA A 112 11.25 -14.54 22.71
CA ALA A 112 10.75 -15.77 23.33
C ALA A 112 11.40 -17.02 22.69
N ALA A 113 12.68 -17.25 23.00
CA ALA A 113 13.12 -18.64 23.15
C ALA A 113 12.67 -19.08 24.56
N PRO A 114 11.81 -20.11 24.70
CA PRO A 114 11.55 -20.73 25.99
C PRO A 114 12.88 -21.23 26.54
N LYS A 115 13.26 -20.71 27.72
CA LYS A 115 14.35 -21.25 28.50
C LYS A 115 13.99 -22.70 28.80
N GLU A 116 14.64 -23.56 28.05
CA GLU A 116 14.61 -25.01 28.09
C GLU A 116 14.55 -25.49 29.55
N ALA A 117 13.45 -26.19 29.83
CA ALA A 117 13.23 -26.90 31.07
C ALA A 117 14.28 -28.02 31.15
N ALA A 118 15.37 -27.78 31.87
CA ALA A 118 16.32 -28.82 32.24
C ALA A 118 16.82 -28.59 33.66
N THR A 119 16.04 -29.01 34.66
CA THR A 119 16.61 -29.55 35.91
C THR A 119 15.67 -30.59 36.52
N ALA A 120 16.00 -31.84 36.20
CA ALA A 120 15.97 -33.03 37.04
C ALA A 120 14.87 -33.16 38.11
N ALA A 121 13.97 -34.12 37.87
CA ALA A 121 13.19 -34.79 38.89
C ALA A 121 14.10 -35.46 39.94
N LYS A 122 13.80 -35.21 41.22
CA LYS A 122 14.27 -35.98 42.37
C LYS A 122 13.06 -36.61 43.06
N PRO A 123 12.93 -37.95 43.14
CA PRO A 123 11.86 -38.60 43.89
C PRO A 123 12.30 -38.92 45.34
N ALA A 124 11.66 -38.28 46.32
CA ALA A 124 11.53 -38.66 47.75
C ALA A 124 10.97 -37.43 48.49
N ALA A 125 9.97 -37.44 49.39
CA ALA A 125 9.24 -38.47 50.09
C ALA A 125 7.93 -37.85 50.66
N ARG A 126 6.88 -38.68 50.76
CA ARG A 126 5.80 -38.78 51.77
C ARG A 126 4.99 -37.53 52.22
N PRO A 127 3.64 -37.65 52.38
CA PRO A 127 2.75 -36.52 52.69
C PRO A 127 2.56 -36.32 54.20
N ALA A 128 2.36 -35.06 54.62
CA ALA A 128 1.81 -34.72 55.92
C ALA A 128 0.88 -33.47 55.83
N PRO A 129 -0.11 -33.34 56.74
CA PRO A 129 -1.38 -32.66 56.49
C PRO A 129 -1.43 -31.14 56.71
N ARG A 130 -2.52 -30.57 56.18
CA ARG A 130 -2.94 -29.16 56.04
C ARG A 130 -2.91 -28.33 57.33
N GLU A 131 -2.46 -27.08 57.20
CA GLU A 131 -2.97 -25.93 57.97
C GLU A 131 -3.44 -24.82 56.99
N PRO A 132 -4.56 -24.12 57.26
CA PRO A 132 -5.13 -23.11 56.38
C PRO A 132 -4.64 -21.72 56.78
N ILE A 133 -3.75 -21.11 56.00
CA ILE A 133 -3.36 -19.72 56.21
C ILE A 133 -3.30 -19.00 54.87
N GLY A 134 -4.01 -17.87 54.80
CA GLY A 134 -3.69 -16.78 53.89
C GLY A 134 -4.40 -16.83 52.55
N THR A 135 -5.50 -16.09 52.47
CA THR A 135 -6.04 -15.50 51.25
C THR A 135 -4.89 -15.00 50.35
N PRO A 136 -4.78 -15.45 49.09
CA PRO A 136 -3.91 -14.77 48.13
C PRO A 136 -4.58 -13.46 47.74
N GLU A 137 -4.02 -12.34 48.21
CA GLU A 137 -4.25 -11.03 47.61
C GLU A 137 -4.02 -11.14 46.11
N THR A 138 -5.06 -10.82 45.35
CA THR A 138 -5.03 -10.80 43.90
C THR A 138 -4.12 -9.65 43.45
N PRO A 139 -3.01 -9.90 42.73
CA PRO A 139 -2.20 -8.80 42.21
C PRO A 139 -3.04 -8.00 41.21
N PRO A 140 -2.95 -6.65 41.21
CA PRO A 140 -3.71 -5.83 40.29
C PRO A 140 -3.29 -6.15 38.85
N PRO A 141 -4.23 -6.16 37.89
CA PRO A 141 -3.90 -6.43 36.50
C PRO A 141 -2.90 -5.38 35.99
N PRO A 142 -1.89 -5.79 35.21
CA PRO A 142 -0.95 -4.83 34.62
C PRO A 142 -1.74 -3.85 33.76
N ARG A 143 -1.56 -2.55 34.04
CA ARG A 143 -2.04 -1.46 33.21
C ARG A 143 -1.63 -1.77 31.77
N ARG A 144 -2.62 -2.06 30.92
CA ARG A 144 -2.44 -2.13 29.48
C ARG A 144 -1.85 -0.79 29.06
N MET A 145 -0.55 -0.77 28.77
CA MET A 145 0.05 0.31 28.01
C MET A 145 -0.73 0.35 26.71
N ARG A 146 -1.58 1.36 26.59
CA ARG A 146 -2.19 1.75 25.32
C ARG A 146 -1.02 1.97 24.38
N THR A 147 -0.73 0.98 23.54
CA THR A 147 0.13 1.16 22.37
C THR A 147 -0.44 2.35 21.65
N LYS A 148 0.34 3.44 21.64
CA LYS A 148 0.00 4.70 21.01
C LYS A 148 -0.35 4.36 19.56
N ARG A 149 -1.66 4.35 19.27
CA ARG A 149 -2.21 4.17 17.93
C ARG A 149 -1.44 5.13 17.02
N PRO A 150 -0.81 4.66 15.93
CA PRO A 150 -0.07 5.54 15.04
C PRO A 150 -0.99 6.69 14.61
N ALA A 151 -0.41 7.90 14.60
CA ALA A 151 -1.12 9.14 14.37
C ALA A 151 -1.94 9.09 13.06
N PRO A 152 -3.13 9.71 13.01
CA PRO A 152 -3.97 9.69 11.83
C PRO A 152 -3.25 10.36 10.65
N ALA A 153 -3.19 9.63 9.54
CA ALA A 153 -2.79 10.14 8.24
C ALA A 153 -3.73 11.30 7.80
N PRO A 154 -3.25 12.22 6.93
CA PRO A 154 -3.96 13.44 6.50
C PRO A 154 -5.29 13.13 5.76
N PRO A 155 -6.13 14.15 5.45
CA PRO A 155 -7.59 14.07 5.50
C PRO A 155 -8.14 12.86 4.77
N ASN A 156 -8.79 11.99 5.55
CA ASN A 156 -8.95 10.60 5.25
C ASN A 156 -10.19 10.38 4.34
N ILE A 157 -10.07 10.76 3.07
CA ILE A 157 -11.09 10.51 2.02
C ILE A 157 -11.50 9.02 2.05
N ALA A 158 -10.52 8.12 2.19
CA ALA A 158 -10.77 6.68 2.30
C ALA A 158 -11.72 6.33 3.46
N ARG A 159 -11.55 6.95 4.63
CA ARG A 159 -12.43 6.76 5.79
C ARG A 159 -13.82 7.35 5.57
N GLN A 160 -13.92 8.52 4.96
CA GLN A 160 -15.22 9.13 4.68
C GLN A 160 -16.03 8.26 3.71
N ILE A 161 -15.39 7.75 2.67
CA ILE A 161 -16.04 6.81 1.73
C ILE A 161 -16.32 5.48 2.44
N ASP A 162 -15.41 4.97 3.29
CA ASP A 162 -15.64 3.74 4.08
C ASP A 162 -16.90 3.86 4.94
N GLU A 163 -17.08 4.97 5.65
CA GLU A 163 -18.26 5.23 6.48
C GLU A 163 -19.56 5.10 5.65
N ILE A 164 -19.59 5.68 4.44
CA ILE A 164 -20.73 5.56 3.52
C ILE A 164 -20.90 4.12 3.01
N VAL A 165 -19.80 3.40 2.73
CA VAL A 165 -19.87 1.97 2.36
C VAL A 165 -20.47 1.15 3.50
N GLN A 166 -20.08 1.41 4.76
CA GLN A 166 -20.62 0.70 5.91
C GLN A 166 -22.14 0.96 6.07
N GLU A 167 -22.59 2.21 5.86
CA GLU A 167 -24.01 2.58 5.85
C GLU A 167 -24.78 1.83 4.76
N LEU A 168 -24.32 1.90 3.51
CA LEU A 168 -25.00 1.25 2.37
C LEU A 168 -25.00 -0.28 2.48
N ARG A 169 -23.96 -0.89 3.07
CA ARG A 169 -23.91 -2.34 3.26
C ARG A 169 -24.98 -2.81 4.23
N ALA A 170 -25.26 -2.03 5.28
CA ALA A 170 -26.32 -2.34 6.23
C ALA A 170 -27.70 -2.38 5.56
N GLU A 171 -27.91 -1.59 4.51
CA GLU A 171 -29.15 -1.56 3.73
C GLU A 171 -29.25 -2.69 2.68
N THR A 172 -28.12 -3.08 2.08
CA THR A 172 -28.08 -4.00 0.93
C THR A 172 -27.91 -5.47 1.28
N GLN A 173 -27.77 -5.83 2.57
CA GLN A 173 -27.60 -7.22 3.03
C GLN A 173 -26.41 -7.98 2.41
N ILE A 174 -25.42 -7.27 1.84
CA ILE A 174 -24.21 -7.89 1.32
C ILE A 174 -23.44 -8.54 2.49
N THR A 175 -23.25 -9.86 2.41
CA THR A 175 -22.59 -10.66 3.46
C THR A 175 -21.07 -10.50 3.48
N GLN A 176 -20.49 -10.11 2.35
CA GLN A 176 -19.05 -9.91 2.22
C GLN A 176 -18.60 -8.66 3.00
N ALA A 177 -17.47 -8.78 3.70
CA ALA A 177 -16.88 -7.66 4.41
C ALA A 177 -16.20 -6.72 3.41
N VAL A 178 -16.77 -5.52 3.20
CA VAL A 178 -16.19 -4.48 2.34
C VAL A 178 -15.65 -3.35 3.20
N ARG A 179 -14.38 -2.96 2.99
CA ARG A 179 -13.74 -1.82 3.67
C ARG A 179 -12.90 -1.00 2.72
N ILE A 180 -12.84 0.30 2.97
CA ILE A 180 -11.97 1.22 2.23
C ILE A 180 -10.86 1.73 3.17
N VAL A 181 -9.61 1.59 2.75
CA VAL A 181 -8.43 1.97 3.54
C VAL A 181 -7.44 2.78 2.73
N SER A 182 -6.75 3.71 3.38
CA SER A 182 -5.66 4.46 2.75
C SER A 182 -4.45 3.57 2.54
N GLY A 183 -3.89 3.61 1.33
CA GLY A 183 -2.62 2.98 0.98
C GLY A 183 -1.41 3.77 1.45
N ILE A 184 -0.27 3.09 1.55
CA ILE A 184 1.03 3.70 1.89
C ILE A 184 1.46 4.71 0.82
N SER A 185 1.06 4.50 -0.44
CA SER A 185 1.29 5.41 -1.56
C SER A 185 0.38 6.66 -1.55
N GLY A 186 -0.51 6.80 -0.56
CA GLY A 186 -1.52 7.85 -0.54
C GLY A 186 -2.76 7.57 -1.41
N GLY A 187 -2.80 6.41 -2.08
CA GLY A 187 -3.98 5.93 -2.82
C GLY A 187 -5.07 5.35 -1.92
N VAL A 188 -6.18 4.94 -2.53
CA VAL A 188 -7.29 4.25 -1.86
C VAL A 188 -7.21 2.76 -2.19
N ASN A 189 -7.37 1.90 -1.19
CA ASN A 189 -7.46 0.45 -1.39
C ASN A 189 -8.81 -0.05 -0.89
N ILE A 190 -9.37 -0.99 -1.65
CA ILE A 190 -10.66 -1.60 -1.37
C ILE A 190 -10.39 -3.03 -0.91
N LEU A 191 -10.84 -3.37 0.28
CA LEU A 191 -10.75 -4.71 0.86
C LEU A 191 -12.11 -5.38 0.73
N VAL A 192 -12.16 -6.55 0.10
CA VAL A 192 -13.36 -7.39 -0.02
C VAL A 192 -13.02 -8.76 0.57
N GLY A 193 -13.52 -9.04 1.77
CA GLY A 193 -13.12 -10.22 2.54
C GLY A 193 -11.63 -10.16 2.92
N LEU A 194 -10.83 -11.05 2.32
CA LEU A 194 -9.38 -11.11 2.48
C LEU A 194 -8.61 -10.52 1.29
N ASP A 195 -9.32 -10.23 0.21
CA ASP A 195 -8.72 -9.75 -1.03
C ASP A 195 -8.64 -8.23 -1.04
N ARG A 196 -7.59 -7.72 -1.70
CA ARG A 196 -7.30 -6.29 -1.81
C ARG A 196 -7.29 -5.89 -3.28
N TYR A 197 -8.00 -4.80 -3.57
CA TYR A 197 -8.11 -4.22 -4.90
C TYR A 197 -7.67 -2.75 -4.85
N GLU A 198 -6.92 -2.33 -5.87
CA GLU A 198 -6.47 -0.93 -6.02
C GLU A 198 -7.52 -0.11 -6.81
N TYR A 199 -8.20 -0.74 -7.76
CA TYR A 199 -9.23 -0.12 -8.58
C TYR A 199 -10.60 -0.75 -8.37
N ILE A 200 -11.66 0.06 -8.49
CA ILE A 200 -13.05 -0.42 -8.35
C ILE A 200 -13.39 -1.44 -9.45
N ASP A 201 -12.86 -1.25 -10.66
CA ASP A 201 -13.15 -2.12 -11.79
C ASP A 201 -12.45 -3.50 -11.71
N ASP A 202 -11.51 -3.69 -10.78
CA ASP A 202 -10.85 -4.97 -10.57
C ASP A 202 -11.65 -5.92 -9.66
N ILE A 203 -12.68 -5.42 -8.97
CA ILE A 203 -13.50 -6.22 -8.05
C ILE A 203 -14.32 -7.23 -8.89
N PRO A 204 -14.27 -8.55 -8.60
CA PRO A 204 -14.98 -9.54 -9.39
C PRO A 204 -16.50 -9.52 -9.16
N ASP A 205 -16.93 -9.11 -7.97
CA ASP A 205 -18.34 -9.06 -7.56
C ASP A 205 -18.99 -7.74 -8.01
N ASP A 206 -19.99 -7.83 -8.87
CA ASP A 206 -20.69 -6.67 -9.43
C ASP A 206 -21.56 -5.94 -8.40
N GLU A 207 -22.08 -6.62 -7.39
CA GLU A 207 -22.86 -5.99 -6.32
C GLU A 207 -21.94 -5.14 -5.44
N VAL A 208 -20.77 -5.67 -5.07
CA VAL A 208 -19.75 -4.91 -4.31
C VAL A 208 -19.23 -3.75 -5.14
N ARG A 209 -18.99 -3.95 -6.44
CA ARG A 209 -18.58 -2.89 -7.36
C ARG A 209 -19.60 -1.75 -7.39
N ALA A 210 -20.88 -2.09 -7.52
CA ALA A 210 -21.97 -1.11 -7.52
C ALA A 210 -22.10 -0.39 -6.17
N LEU A 211 -21.94 -1.11 -5.05
CA LEU A 211 -21.94 -0.56 -3.70
C LEU A 211 -20.86 0.52 -3.55
N VAL A 212 -19.62 0.22 -3.92
CA VAL A 212 -18.49 1.15 -3.81
C VAL A 212 -18.67 2.35 -4.74
N LYS A 213 -19.11 2.14 -5.99
CA LYS A 213 -19.43 3.25 -6.93
C LYS A 213 -20.51 4.17 -6.37
N ARG A 214 -21.55 3.60 -5.76
CA ARG A 214 -22.63 4.37 -5.11
C ARG A 214 -22.10 5.17 -3.92
N ALA A 215 -21.24 4.57 -3.09
CA ALA A 215 -20.64 5.27 -1.95
C ALA A 215 -19.79 6.47 -2.38
N VAL A 216 -18.96 6.31 -3.42
CA VAL A 216 -18.15 7.41 -3.98
C VAL A 216 -19.06 8.52 -4.50
N LYS A 217 -20.12 8.19 -5.25
CA LYS A 217 -21.06 9.20 -5.77
C LYS A 217 -21.76 9.99 -4.65
N ILE A 218 -22.15 9.32 -3.57
CA ILE A 218 -22.73 10.00 -2.40
C ILE A 218 -21.70 10.90 -1.73
N TRP A 219 -20.47 10.42 -1.57
CA TRP A 219 -19.38 11.20 -1.01
C TRP A 219 -19.08 12.46 -1.84
N GLU A 220 -18.96 12.33 -3.16
CA GLU A 220 -18.75 13.45 -4.09
C GLU A 220 -19.86 14.49 -4.01
N SER A 221 -21.10 14.06 -3.75
CA SER A 221 -22.23 14.98 -3.56
C SER A 221 -22.22 15.72 -2.23
N ARG A 222 -21.40 15.27 -1.26
CA ARG A 222 -21.25 15.87 0.08
C ARG A 222 -20.03 16.81 0.17
N GLN A 223 -19.15 16.82 -0.83
CA GLN A 223 -18.02 17.75 -0.95
C GLN A 223 -18.44 19.01 -1.71
#